data_AF-A0A9D6Y112-F1
#
_entry.id   AF-A0A9D6Y112-F1
#
_cell.length_a   1.000
_cell.length_b   1.000
_cell.length_c   1.000
_cell.angle_alpha   90.00
_cell.angle_beta   90.00
_cell.angle_gamma   90.00
#
_symmetry.space_group_name_H-M   'P 1'
#
loop_
_entity.id
_entity.type
_entity.pdbx_description
1 polymer ?
#
loop_
_entity_poly.entity_id
_entity_poly.type
_entity_poly.pdbx_seq_one_letter_code
_entity_poly.pdbx_strand_id
1 'polypeptide(L)' 'MIRTSYALNKILTAIARQHLMKERLTDDELAGHALSEEERRALKSGDIVGLYRLGANPYLIRRVFRPRFTI' A
#
# COMPACT_ATOMS: atom_id res chain seq x y z
N MET A 1 -18.86 -6.69 3.06
CA MET A 1 -17.60 -7.42 3.35
C MET A 1 -16.54 -6.85 2.42
N ILE A 2 -15.50 -6.19 2.94
CA ILE A 2 -14.40 -5.70 2.09
C ILE A 2 -13.66 -6.94 1.59
N ARG A 3 -13.61 -7.13 0.27
CA ARG A 3 -12.89 -8.27 -0.33
C ARG A 3 -11.39 -8.00 -0.17
N THR A 4 -10.67 -8.89 0.48
CA THR A 4 -9.23 -8.74 0.69
C THR A 4 -8.49 -8.88 -0.64
N SER A 5 -7.57 -7.96 -0.92
CA SER A 5 -6.74 -8.03 -2.13
C SER A 5 -5.42 -8.75 -1.83
N TYR A 6 -5.21 -9.91 -2.45
CA TYR A 6 -3.98 -10.68 -2.26
C TYR A 6 -2.75 -9.95 -2.84
N ALA A 7 -2.88 -9.39 -4.05
CA ALA A 7 -1.78 -8.69 -4.71
C ALA A 7 -1.32 -7.46 -3.88
N LEU A 8 -2.29 -6.68 -3.38
CA LEU A 8 -2.04 -5.51 -2.55
C LEU A 8 -1.37 -5.88 -1.22
N ASN A 9 -1.84 -6.93 -0.55
CA ASN A 9 -1.22 -7.38 0.70
C ASN A 9 0.18 -7.98 0.48
N LYS A 10 0.41 -8.64 -0.65
CA LYS A 10 1.73 -9.20 -1.01
C LYS A 10 2.78 -8.12 -1.18
N ILE A 11 2.48 -7.05 -1.92
CA ILE A 11 3.43 -5.94 -2.11
C ILE A 11 3.69 -5.21 -0.79
N LEU A 12 2.64 -4.90 -0.02
CA LEU A 12 2.81 -4.23 1.27
C LEU A 12 3.64 -5.08 2.25
N THR A 13 3.49 -6.41 2.21
CA THR A 13 4.33 -7.32 3.01
C THR A 13 5.79 -7.26 2.57
N ALA A 14 6.07 -7.25 1.26
CA ALA A 14 7.43 -7.17 0.74
C ALA A 14 8.12 -5.88 1.20
N ILE A 15 7.42 -4.74 1.12
CA ILE A 15 7.96 -3.45 1.54
C ILE A 15 8.10 -3.39 3.07
N ALA A 16 7.11 -3.86 3.82
CA ALA A 16 7.15 -3.87 5.28
C ALA A 16 8.34 -4.67 5.86
N ARG A 17 8.85 -5.67 5.11
CA ARG A 17 10.04 -6.44 5.47
C ARG A 17 11.36 -5.71 5.21
N GLN A 18 11.36 -4.68 4.37
CA GLN A 18 12.53 -3.83 4.17
C GLN A 18 12.76 -2.86 5.34
N HIS A 19 11.83 -2.79 6.30
CA HIS A 19 11.86 -1.86 7.43
C HIS A 19 11.94 -0.37 7.01
N LEU A 20 11.49 -0.07 5.79
CA LEU A 20 11.41 1.29 5.26
C LEU A 20 9.99 1.83 5.38
N MET A 21 9.85 3.05 5.89
CA MET A 21 8.60 3.80 5.85
C MET A 21 8.62 4.74 4.64
N LYS A 22 7.53 4.73 3.87
CA LYS A 22 7.38 5.49 2.62
C LYS A 22 6.17 6.42 2.68
N GLU A 23 6.23 7.53 1.95
CA GLU A 23 5.04 8.37 1.73
C GLU A 23 4.24 7.90 0.52
N ARG A 24 4.93 7.35 -0.48
CA ARG A 24 4.40 6.85 -1.74
C ARG A 24 5.29 5.77 -2.32
N LEU A 25 4.72 4.94 -3.19
CA LEU A 25 5.47 3.94 -3.95
C LEU A 25 5.70 4.40 -5.39
N THR A 26 6.85 4.02 -5.93
CA THR A 26 7.27 4.32 -7.31
C THR A 26 6.86 3.21 -8.27
N ASP A 27 6.82 3.50 -9.56
CA ASP A 27 6.47 2.51 -10.59
C ASP A 27 7.35 1.27 -10.56
N ASP A 28 8.65 1.44 -10.32
CA ASP A 28 9.61 0.34 -10.24
C ASP A 28 9.28 -0.63 -9.09
N GLU A 29 8.77 -0.11 -7.97
CA GLU A 29 8.35 -0.93 -6.83
C GLU A 29 7.03 -1.66 -7.08
N LEU A 30 6.18 -1.12 -7.97
CA LEU A 30 4.91 -1.72 -8.35
C LEU A 30 5.04 -2.68 -9.55
N ALA A 31 6.20 -2.70 -10.20
CA ALA A 31 6.47 -3.55 -11.35
C ALA A 31 6.40 -5.04 -10.97
N GLY A 32 5.83 -5.85 -11.86
CA GLY A 32 5.68 -7.30 -11.62
C GLY A 32 4.57 -7.71 -10.63
N HIS A 33 3.85 -6.74 -10.04
CA HIS A 33 2.66 -7.02 -9.24
C HIS A 33 1.39 -6.88 -10.10
N ALA A 34 0.49 -7.88 -10.00
CA ALA A 34 -0.82 -7.89 -10.64
C ALA A 34 -1.81 -6.97 -9.90
N LEU A 35 -1.51 -5.67 -9.89
CA LEU A 35 -2.32 -4.62 -9.27
C LEU A 35 -3.31 -4.05 -10.28
N SER A 36 -4.52 -3.74 -9.81
CA SER A 36 -5.46 -2.93 -10.58
C SER A 36 -4.97 -1.48 -10.67
N GLU A 37 -5.55 -0.71 -11.60
CA GLU A 37 -5.25 0.72 -11.73
C GLU A 37 -5.60 1.51 -10.48
N GLU A 38 -6.68 1.13 -9.79
CA GLU A 38 -7.09 1.75 -8.53
C GLU A 38 -6.09 1.49 -7.41
N GLU A 39 -5.61 0.25 -7.31
CA GLU A 39 -4.58 -0.14 -6.33
C GLU A 39 -3.26 0.58 -6.59
N ARG A 40 -2.81 0.67 -7.86
CA ARG A 40 -1.60 1.43 -8.21
C ARG A 40 -1.75 2.89 -7.83
N ARG A 41 -2.89 3.52 -8.16
CA ARG A 41 -3.14 4.93 -7.83
C ARG A 41 -3.11 5.16 -6.32
N ALA A 42 -3.75 4.28 -5.54
CA ALA A 42 -3.76 4.38 -4.09
C ALA A 42 -2.35 4.24 -3.49
N LEU A 43 -1.55 3.28 -3.98
CA LEU A 43 -0.16 3.06 -3.55
C LEU A 43 0.77 4.23 -3.92
N LYS A 44 0.60 4.84 -5.10
CA LYS A 44 1.40 6.00 -5.56
C LYS A 44 1.04 7.30 -4.86
N SER A 45 -0.21 7.47 -4.47
CA SER A 45 -0.67 8.66 -3.76
C SER A 45 -0.52 8.57 -2.25
N GLY A 46 -0.28 7.36 -1.72
CA GLY A 46 -0.29 7.12 -0.27
C GLY A 46 -1.70 7.24 0.33
N ASP A 47 -2.75 6.96 -0.46
CA ASP A 47 -4.14 7.02 -0.01
C ASP A 47 -4.46 5.86 0.94
N ILE A 48 -4.17 6.05 2.21
CA ILE A 48 -4.41 5.09 3.31
C ILE A 48 -5.88 4.62 3.35
N VAL A 49 -6.83 5.54 3.12
CA VAL A 49 -8.26 5.23 3.19
C VAL A 49 -8.68 4.41 1.98
N GLY A 50 -8.21 4.77 0.78
CA GLY A 50 -8.40 4.01 -0.45
C GLY A 50 -7.83 2.59 -0.34
N LEU A 51 -6.60 2.45 0.17
CA LEU A 51 -5.97 1.14 0.39
C LEU A 51 -6.81 0.25 1.31
N TYR A 52 -7.34 0.80 2.41
CA TYR A 52 -8.22 0.06 3.31
C TYR A 52 -9.50 -0.42 2.61
N ARG A 53 -10.14 0.45 1.81
CA ARG A 53 -11.36 0.11 1.04
C ARG A 53 -11.10 -0.94 -0.03
N LEU A 54 -9.89 -0.94 -0.62
CA LEU A 54 -9.43 -1.93 -1.59
C LEU A 54 -8.99 -3.27 -0.95
N GLY A 55 -9.12 -3.40 0.37
CA GLY A 55 -8.86 -4.65 1.08
C GLY A 55 -7.40 -4.89 1.46
N ALA A 56 -6.60 -3.82 1.55
CA ALA A 56 -5.30 -3.90 2.23
C ALA A 56 -5.47 -4.10 3.73
N ASN A 57 -4.57 -4.87 4.32
CA ASN A 57 -4.51 -5.11 5.75
C ASN A 57 -4.09 -3.81 6.48
N PRO A 58 -4.90 -3.30 7.42
CA PRO A 58 -4.58 -2.09 8.20
C PRO A 58 -3.20 -2.12 8.86
N TYR A 59 -2.76 -3.29 9.33
CA TYR A 59 -1.46 -3.46 9.93
C TYR A 59 -0.32 -3.17 8.94
N LEU A 60 -0.43 -3.70 7.72
CA LEU A 60 0.57 -3.50 6.68
C LEU A 60 0.58 -2.06 6.19
N ILE A 61 -0.58 -1.42 6.06
CA ILE A 61 -0.66 0.01 5.70
C ILE A 61 0.13 0.85 6.71
N ARG A 62 -0.09 0.65 8.02
CA ARG A 62 0.63 1.39 9.09
C ARG A 62 2.13 1.12 9.12
N ARG A 63 2.56 -0.06 8.66
CA ARG A 63 3.97 -0.46 8.65
C ARG A 63 4.73 0.07 7.44
N VAL A 64 4.03 0.26 6.32
CA VAL A 64 4.61 0.78 5.07
C VAL A 64 4.50 2.29 4.99
N PHE A 65 3.33 2.86 5.28
CA PHE A 65 3.08 4.28 5.09
C PHE A 65 3.30 5.07 6.38
N ARG A 66 4.11 6.13 6.29
CA ARG A 66 4.30 7.07 7.40
C ARG A 66 3.06 7.96 7.51
N PRO A 67 2.37 8.03 8.66
CA PRO A 67 1.38 9.06 8.89
C PRO A 67 2.07 10.43 8.76
N ARG A 68 1.56 11.31 7.90
CA ARG A 68 1.95 12.72 7.95
C ARG A 68 1.43 13.26 9.28
N PHE A 69 2.32 13.41 10.26
CA PHE A 69 2.04 14.27 11.39
C PHE A 69 2.17 15.69 10.85
N THR A 70 1.04 16.30 10.52
CA THR A 70 0.99 17.74 10.28
C THR A 70 1.20 18.41 11.62
N ILE A 71 2.35 19.08 11.79
CA ILE A 71 2.65 19.95 12.94
C ILE A 71 2.03 21.32 12.66
#